data_AF-A0A813HRJ9-F1
#
_entry.id   AF-A0A813HRJ9-F1
#
_cell.length_a   1.000
_cell.length_b   1.000
_cell.length_c   1.000
_cell.angle_alpha   90.00
_cell.angle_beta   90.00
_cell.angle_gamma   90.00
#
_symmetry.space_group_name_H-M   'P 1'
#
loop_
_entity.id
_entity.type
_entity.pdbx_description
1 polymer ?
#
loop_
_entity_poly.entity_id
_entity_poly.type
_entity_poly.pdbx_seq_one_letter_code
_entity_poly.pdbx_strand_id
1 'polypeptide(L)'
;MTTEGQPPRKKRLQRQTDDNKFEKFMKTNGQLLLATASELRVVKAAAITTVIFPASHPVPAAIGKSGQLFSQAAKERKGSQTLPSPHIAAFTAMVRTVAEDKQAGKELIDAAQKVLQFPNDIARLSTVCRVSKCFKPDQARLEVAVSPDGHEFLRQCINLRARQGATEKVGAGPRRPLERALADLLSIFLSHWRSRWATRAQ
;
A
#
# COMPACT_ATOMS: atom_id res chain seq x y z
N MET A 1 -45.79 -41.73 -17.08
CA MET A 1 -45.33 -40.87 -18.17
C MET A 1 -45.31 -39.43 -17.66
N THR A 2 -44.17 -38.98 -17.13
CA THR A 2 -43.98 -37.62 -16.61
C THR A 2 -43.49 -36.73 -17.73
N THR A 3 -44.36 -35.87 -18.26
CA THR A 3 -43.98 -34.77 -19.15
C THR A 3 -43.20 -33.75 -18.34
N GLU A 4 -41.87 -33.76 -18.48
CA GLU A 4 -40.98 -32.71 -17.98
C GLU A 4 -41.36 -31.37 -18.63
N GLY A 5 -41.97 -30.50 -17.83
CA GLY A 5 -42.40 -29.17 -18.25
C GLY A 5 -41.22 -28.26 -18.54
N GLN A 6 -40.77 -28.26 -19.80
CA GLN A 6 -39.90 -27.20 -20.29
C GLN A 6 -40.54 -25.83 -20.00
N PRO A 7 -39.80 -24.87 -19.40
CA PRO A 7 -40.37 -23.57 -19.10
C PRO A 7 -40.78 -22.86 -20.39
N PRO A 8 -41.92 -22.13 -20.40
CA PRO A 8 -42.46 -21.50 -21.59
C PRO A 8 -41.41 -20.56 -22.21
N ARG A 9 -41.24 -20.63 -23.53
CA ARG A 9 -40.19 -19.97 -24.33
C ARG A 9 -39.92 -18.51 -23.95
N LYS A 10 -40.96 -17.75 -23.59
CA LYS A 10 -40.87 -16.36 -23.09
C LYS A 10 -40.12 -16.23 -21.75
N LYS A 11 -40.35 -17.11 -20.77
CA LYS A 11 -39.63 -17.13 -19.48
C LYS A 11 -38.15 -17.48 -19.67
N ARG A 12 -37.83 -18.33 -20.65
CA ARG A 12 -36.45 -18.72 -21.00
C ARG A 12 -35.68 -17.57 -21.67
N LEU A 13 -36.32 -16.84 -22.59
CA LEU A 13 -35.77 -15.63 -23.21
C LEU A 13 -35.54 -14.52 -22.18
N GLN A 14 -36.50 -14.29 -21.28
CA GLN A 14 -36.40 -13.25 -20.26
C GLN A 14 -35.24 -13.52 -19.28
N ARG A 15 -35.11 -14.75 -18.77
CA ARG A 15 -33.96 -15.19 -17.97
C ARG A 15 -32.63 -14.99 -18.71
N GLN A 16 -32.55 -15.32 -20.01
CA GLN A 16 -31.35 -15.06 -20.81
C GLN A 16 -31.00 -13.58 -20.90
N THR A 17 -31.98 -12.68 -21.05
CA THR A 17 -31.73 -11.23 -21.03
C THR A 17 -31.27 -10.73 -19.66
N ASP A 18 -31.82 -11.25 -18.58
CA ASP A 18 -31.48 -10.83 -17.22
C ASP A 18 -30.10 -11.34 -16.80
N ASP A 19 -29.76 -12.59 -17.16
CA ASP A 19 -28.42 -13.15 -17.00
C ASP A 19 -27.38 -12.33 -17.78
N ASN A 20 -27.68 -11.94 -19.03
CA ASN A 20 -26.80 -11.08 -19.84
C ASN A 20 -26.61 -9.68 -19.24
N LYS A 21 -27.65 -9.10 -18.62
CA LYS A 21 -27.56 -7.79 -17.96
C LYS A 21 -26.73 -7.88 -16.68
N PHE A 22 -26.94 -8.90 -15.86
CA PHE A 22 -26.18 -9.14 -14.64
C PHE A 22 -24.69 -9.39 -14.96
N GLU A 23 -24.42 -10.18 -15.98
CA GLU A 23 -23.08 -10.43 -16.51
C GLU A 23 -22.39 -9.14 -16.97
N LYS A 24 -23.08 -8.32 -17.78
CA LYS A 24 -22.56 -7.02 -18.22
C LYS A 24 -22.29 -6.09 -17.04
N PHE A 25 -23.16 -6.09 -16.03
CA PHE A 25 -22.98 -5.32 -14.80
C PHE A 25 -21.73 -5.75 -14.02
N MET A 26 -21.55 -7.06 -13.78
CA MET A 26 -20.38 -7.60 -13.07
C MET A 26 -19.07 -7.29 -13.81
N LYS A 27 -19.07 -7.39 -15.15
CA LYS A 27 -17.92 -7.01 -15.97
C LYS A 27 -17.59 -5.53 -15.84
N THR A 28 -18.58 -4.65 -16.00
CA THR A 28 -18.39 -3.20 -15.90
C THR A 28 -17.88 -2.82 -14.51
N ASN A 29 -18.43 -3.39 -13.44
CA ASN A 29 -17.95 -3.15 -12.08
C ASN A 29 -16.52 -3.64 -11.88
N GLY A 30 -16.19 -4.85 -12.36
CA GLY A 30 -14.82 -5.34 -12.28
C GLY A 30 -13.82 -4.44 -13.02
N GLN A 31 -14.18 -3.95 -14.20
CA GLN A 31 -13.36 -3.00 -14.96
C GLN A 31 -13.22 -1.65 -14.24
N LEU A 32 -14.31 -1.11 -13.69
CA LEU A 32 -14.31 0.13 -12.92
C LEU A 32 -13.41 0.00 -11.68
N LEU A 33 -13.54 -1.09 -10.91
CA LEU A 33 -12.72 -1.36 -9.73
C LEU A 33 -11.24 -1.44 -10.07
N LEU A 34 -10.87 -2.09 -11.18
CA LEU A 34 -9.47 -2.15 -11.63
C LEU A 34 -8.95 -0.78 -12.09
N ALA A 35 -9.79 0.04 -12.74
CA ALA A 35 -9.44 1.40 -13.13
C ALA A 35 -9.21 2.28 -11.89
N THR A 36 -10.15 2.31 -10.96
CA THR A 36 -10.02 3.03 -9.68
C THR A 36 -8.79 2.57 -8.90
N ALA A 37 -8.54 1.25 -8.82
CA ALA A 37 -7.34 0.73 -8.16
C ALA A 37 -6.05 1.21 -8.84
N SER A 38 -6.05 1.32 -10.17
CA SER A 38 -4.91 1.86 -10.92
C SER A 38 -4.65 3.33 -10.63
N GLU A 39 -5.70 4.16 -10.65
CA GLU A 39 -5.60 5.59 -10.32
C GLU A 39 -5.13 5.80 -8.88
N LEU A 40 -5.68 5.04 -7.93
CA LEU A 40 -5.25 5.08 -6.53
C LEU A 40 -3.77 4.71 -6.37
N ARG A 41 -3.20 3.84 -7.20
CA ARG A 41 -1.76 3.54 -7.16
C ARG A 41 -0.93 4.73 -7.62
N VAL A 42 -1.40 5.48 -8.62
CA VAL A 42 -0.73 6.71 -9.10
C VAL A 42 -0.79 7.80 -8.03
N VAL A 43 -1.98 8.05 -7.47
CA VAL A 43 -2.16 9.05 -6.40
C VAL A 43 -1.31 8.69 -5.17
N LYS A 44 -1.29 7.41 -4.77
CA LYS A 44 -0.44 6.95 -3.65
C LYS A 44 1.04 7.12 -3.95
N ALA A 45 1.49 6.86 -5.18
CA ALA A 45 2.88 7.05 -5.56
C ALA A 45 3.28 8.54 -5.57
N ALA A 46 2.34 9.45 -5.79
CA ALA A 46 2.58 10.89 -5.70
C ALA A 46 2.61 11.38 -4.24
N ALA A 47 1.80 10.80 -3.35
CA ALA A 47 1.67 11.24 -1.97
C ALA A 47 2.61 10.52 -0.97
N ILE A 48 3.08 9.31 -1.30
CA ILE A 48 3.89 8.48 -0.40
C ILE A 48 5.23 8.21 -1.05
N THR A 49 6.29 8.66 -0.40
CA THR A 49 7.65 8.31 -0.80
C THR A 49 7.96 6.90 -0.34
N THR A 50 8.43 6.06 -1.28
CA THR A 50 8.75 4.67 -1.00
C THR A 50 10.25 4.46 -1.16
N VAL A 51 10.91 3.94 -0.13
CA VAL A 51 12.35 3.66 -0.14
C VAL A 51 12.58 2.18 0.15
N ILE A 52 13.43 1.55 -0.66
CA ILE A 52 13.85 0.16 -0.50
C ILE A 52 15.23 0.14 0.14
N PHE A 53 15.35 -0.57 1.26
CA PHE A 53 16.60 -0.74 2.00
C PHE A 53 17.09 -2.18 1.87
N PRO A 54 18.42 -2.41 1.85
CA PRO A 54 18.95 -3.72 2.17
C PRO A 54 18.62 -4.07 3.62
N ALA A 55 18.39 -5.36 3.91
CA ALA A 55 17.99 -5.82 5.24
C ALA A 55 19.06 -5.52 6.32
N SER A 56 20.32 -5.37 5.93
CA SER A 56 21.43 -4.98 6.81
C SER A 56 21.41 -3.50 7.21
N HIS A 57 20.60 -2.65 6.57
CA HIS A 57 20.56 -1.23 6.86
C HIS A 57 19.96 -0.97 8.27
N PRO A 58 20.51 -0.02 9.05
CA PRO A 58 20.04 0.22 10.43
C PRO A 58 18.61 0.73 10.54
N VAL A 59 18.12 1.48 9.54
CA VAL A 59 16.77 2.08 9.53
C VAL A 59 15.64 1.04 9.67
N PRO A 60 15.51 0.01 8.81
CA PRO A 60 14.51 -1.05 8.99
C PRO A 60 14.53 -1.69 10.38
N ALA A 61 15.72 -1.96 10.93
CA ALA A 61 15.87 -2.56 12.25
C ALA A 61 15.41 -1.62 13.37
N ALA A 62 15.77 -0.33 13.31
CA ALA A 62 15.35 0.67 14.27
C ALA A 62 13.82 0.85 14.29
N ILE A 63 13.20 0.91 13.10
CA ILE A 63 11.74 1.00 12.97
C ILE A 63 11.06 -0.29 13.45
N GLY A 64 11.61 -1.46 13.11
CA GLY A 64 11.11 -2.75 13.60
C GLY A 64 11.14 -2.84 15.13
N LYS A 65 12.24 -2.41 15.76
CA LYS A 65 12.38 -2.34 17.22
C LYS A 65 11.37 -1.38 17.83
N SER A 66 11.16 -0.21 17.23
CA SER A 66 10.13 0.74 17.67
C SER A 66 8.72 0.14 17.62
N GLY A 67 8.38 -0.61 16.57
CA GLY A 67 7.10 -1.31 16.46
C GLY A 67 6.92 -2.42 17.51
N GLN A 68 7.98 -3.14 17.87
CA GLN A 68 7.96 -4.14 18.94
C GLN A 68 7.73 -3.48 20.30
N LEU A 69 8.48 -2.41 20.62
CA LEU A 69 8.32 -1.64 21.85
C LEU A 69 6.92 -1.03 21.97
N PHE A 70 6.39 -0.51 20.87
CA PHE A 70 5.02 -0.02 20.81
C PHE A 70 4.01 -1.13 21.13
N SER A 71 4.19 -2.31 20.52
CA SER A 71 3.29 -3.45 20.73
C SER A 71 3.36 -4.00 22.16
N GLN A 72 4.55 -3.99 22.78
CA GLN A 72 4.74 -4.36 24.19
C GLN A 72 4.04 -3.35 25.10
N ALA A 73 4.30 -2.06 24.93
CA ALA A 73 3.65 -1.00 25.69
C ALA A 73 2.12 -1.01 25.54
N ALA A 74 1.60 -1.33 24.35
CA ALA A 74 0.16 -1.46 24.10
C ALA A 74 -0.46 -2.66 24.82
N LYS A 75 0.27 -3.77 25.00
CA LYS A 75 -0.19 -4.95 25.75
C LYS A 75 -0.13 -4.72 27.25
N GLU A 76 0.90 -4.04 27.73
CA GLU A 76 1.13 -3.75 29.15
C GLU A 76 0.14 -2.71 29.69
N ARG A 77 -0.23 -1.72 28.85
CA ARG A 77 -1.17 -0.67 29.22
C ARG A 77 -2.60 -1.04 28.84
N LYS A 78 -3.23 -1.90 29.63
CA LYS A 78 -4.67 -2.28 29.53
C LYS A 78 -5.65 -1.16 29.93
N GLY A 79 -5.39 0.08 29.50
CA GLY A 79 -6.29 1.22 29.70
C GLY A 79 -5.60 2.46 30.29
N SER A 80 -6.08 3.63 29.87
CA SER A 80 -5.90 4.96 30.47
C SER A 80 -4.83 5.92 29.91
N GLN A 81 -3.83 5.51 29.12
CA GLN A 81 -2.97 6.48 28.40
C GLN A 81 -3.00 6.27 26.89
N THR A 82 -3.31 7.34 26.15
CA THR A 82 -3.23 7.42 24.68
C THR A 82 -1.78 7.24 24.26
N LEU A 83 -1.44 6.05 23.77
CA LEU A 83 -0.16 5.83 23.12
C LEU A 83 -0.12 6.61 21.78
N PRO A 84 1.02 7.20 21.41
CA PRO A 84 1.16 7.84 20.10
C PRO A 84 0.96 6.81 18.99
N SER A 85 0.36 7.20 17.88
CA SER A 85 0.11 6.26 16.78
C SER A 85 1.40 5.55 16.32
N PRO A 86 1.33 4.27 15.90
CA PRO A 86 2.52 3.47 15.57
C PRO A 86 3.38 4.07 14.43
N HIS A 87 2.77 4.84 13.52
CA HIS A 87 3.51 5.54 12.47
C HIS A 87 4.37 6.68 13.01
N ILE A 88 3.94 7.34 14.10
CA ILE A 88 4.72 8.38 14.78
C ILE A 88 5.97 7.73 15.38
N ALA A 89 5.80 6.61 16.09
CA ALA A 89 6.91 5.87 16.68
C ALA A 89 7.93 5.40 15.62
N ALA A 90 7.45 4.88 14.49
CA ALA A 90 8.28 4.50 13.35
C ALA A 90 9.03 5.69 12.75
N PHE A 91 8.37 6.84 12.57
CA PHE A 91 9.01 8.03 12.03
C PHE A 91 10.06 8.59 12.99
N THR A 92 9.77 8.65 14.30
CA THR A 92 10.75 9.02 15.34
C THR A 92 11.99 8.14 15.28
N ALA A 93 11.82 6.82 15.12
CA ALA A 93 12.95 5.90 15.00
C ALA A 93 13.80 6.21 13.75
N MET A 94 13.15 6.50 12.61
CA MET A 94 13.85 6.94 11.41
C MET A 94 14.64 8.25 11.66
N VAL A 95 14.03 9.25 12.28
CA VAL A 95 14.69 10.53 12.56
C VAL A 95 15.86 10.35 13.54
N ARG A 96 15.74 9.49 14.56
CA ARG A 96 16.86 9.15 15.47
C ARG A 96 18.05 8.59 14.73
N THR A 97 17.81 7.67 13.79
CA THR A 97 18.92 7.15 12.97
C THR A 97 19.59 8.22 12.13
N VAL A 98 18.94 9.36 11.84
CA VAL A 98 19.56 10.50 11.13
C VAL A 98 20.38 11.33 12.12
N ALA A 99 19.84 11.62 13.30
CA ALA A 99 20.53 12.38 14.34
C ALA A 99 21.81 11.69 14.87
N GLU A 100 21.84 10.35 14.81
CA GLU A 100 22.99 9.52 15.22
C GLU A 100 24.00 9.30 14.09
N ASP A 101 23.69 9.75 12.87
CA ASP A 101 24.49 9.48 11.68
C ASP A 101 25.56 10.54 11.45
N LYS A 102 26.82 10.16 11.67
CA LYS A 102 27.96 11.06 11.48
C LYS A 102 28.14 11.55 10.03
N GLN A 103 27.51 10.89 9.05
CA GLN A 103 27.58 11.27 7.63
C GLN A 103 26.44 12.20 7.19
N ALA A 104 25.45 12.46 8.05
CA ALA A 104 24.28 13.28 7.72
C ALA A 104 24.60 14.76 7.45
N GLY A 105 25.76 15.25 7.91
CA GLY A 105 26.09 16.67 7.91
C GLY A 105 25.43 17.40 9.09
N LYS A 106 26.09 18.45 9.60
CA LYS A 106 25.70 19.11 10.85
C LYS A 106 24.28 19.69 10.81
N GLU A 107 23.91 20.36 9.73
CA GLU A 107 22.59 21.00 9.58
C GLU A 107 21.43 19.99 9.66
N LEU A 108 21.58 18.83 8.99
CA LEU A 108 20.56 17.78 9.01
C LEU A 108 20.47 17.09 10.38
N ILE A 109 21.60 16.92 11.07
CA ILE A 109 21.63 16.41 12.45
C ILE A 109 20.91 17.39 13.37
N ASP A 110 21.21 18.69 13.29
CA ASP A 110 20.59 19.72 14.12
C ASP A 110 19.06 19.78 13.87
N ALA A 111 18.64 19.69 12.59
CA ALA A 111 17.23 19.61 12.22
C ALA A 111 16.56 18.35 12.78
N ALA A 112 17.20 17.19 12.67
CA ALA A 112 16.69 15.93 13.23
C ALA A 112 16.57 16.01 14.76
N GLN A 113 17.56 16.57 15.45
CA GLN A 113 17.52 16.76 16.90
C GLN A 113 16.39 17.70 17.32
N LYS A 114 16.18 18.80 16.60
CA LYS A 114 15.05 19.72 16.84
C LYS A 114 13.71 19.00 16.71
N VAL A 115 13.52 18.20 15.66
CA VAL A 115 12.30 17.38 15.48
C VAL A 115 12.11 16.40 16.64
N LEU A 116 13.19 15.80 17.15
CA LEU A 116 13.13 14.84 18.27
C LEU A 116 12.85 15.48 19.63
N GLN A 117 13.19 16.76 19.81
CA GLN A 117 12.93 17.49 21.05
C GLN A 117 11.43 17.79 21.27
N PHE A 118 10.65 17.87 20.19
CA PHE A 118 9.23 18.23 20.24
C PHE A 118 8.35 17.09 19.69
N PRO A 119 7.92 16.12 20.52
CA PRO A 119 7.11 14.98 20.09
C PRO A 119 5.79 15.36 19.38
N ASN A 120 5.21 16.50 19.75
CA ASN A 120 4.00 17.01 19.12
C ASN A 120 4.23 17.45 17.67
N ASP A 121 5.45 17.90 17.34
CA ASP A 121 5.79 18.30 15.98
C ASP A 121 5.96 17.08 15.08
N ILE A 122 6.52 15.99 15.61
CA ILE A 122 6.60 14.69 14.91
C ILE A 122 5.20 14.20 14.51
N ALA A 123 4.23 14.32 15.41
CA ALA A 123 2.85 13.92 15.16
C ALA A 123 2.17 14.75 14.06
N ARG A 124 2.56 16.03 13.93
CA ARG A 124 2.07 16.93 12.86
C ARG A 124 2.78 16.71 11.54
N LEU A 125 4.06 16.34 11.60
CA LEU A 125 4.90 16.11 10.42
C LEU A 125 4.62 14.76 9.76
N SER A 126 4.49 13.67 10.52
CA SER A 126 4.35 12.32 9.95
C SER A 126 2.89 11.94 9.72
N THR A 127 2.52 11.69 8.47
CA THR A 127 1.19 11.18 8.11
C THR A 127 1.21 9.66 7.89
N VAL A 128 2.29 9.15 7.29
CA VAL A 128 2.53 7.72 7.08
C VAL A 128 3.99 7.44 7.38
N CYS A 129 4.28 6.42 8.16
CA CYS A 129 5.61 5.85 8.25
C CYS A 129 5.49 4.38 8.65
N ARG A 130 5.88 3.48 7.76
CA ARG A 130 5.86 2.04 8.04
C ARG A 130 6.92 1.29 7.25
N VAL A 131 7.43 0.23 7.86
CA VAL A 131 8.30 -0.74 7.19
C VAL A 131 7.49 -2.01 6.89
N SER A 132 7.66 -2.54 5.68
CA SER A 132 7.06 -3.78 5.22
C SER A 132 8.11 -4.64 4.52
N LYS A 133 7.88 -5.95 4.48
CA LYS A 133 8.77 -6.87 3.76
C LYS A 133 8.64 -6.66 2.25
N CYS A 134 9.76 -6.69 1.55
CA CYS A 134 9.77 -6.80 0.10
C CYS A 134 9.49 -8.24 -0.35
N PHE A 135 9.26 -8.42 -1.64
CA PHE A 135 9.22 -9.76 -2.25
C PHE A 135 10.58 -10.45 -2.12
N LYS A 136 11.67 -9.68 -2.30
CA LYS A 136 13.02 -10.14 -2.02
C LYS A 136 13.27 -10.13 -0.49
N PRO A 137 13.70 -11.26 0.11
CA PRO A 137 13.79 -11.42 1.56
C PRO A 137 14.91 -10.59 2.20
N ASP A 138 15.92 -10.21 1.42
CA ASP A 138 17.06 -9.37 1.78
C ASP A 138 16.74 -7.87 1.71
N GLN A 139 15.47 -7.50 1.50
CA GLN A 139 15.06 -6.11 1.34
C GLN A 139 13.86 -5.75 2.23
N ALA A 140 13.89 -4.51 2.70
CA ALA A 140 12.79 -3.89 3.45
C ALA A 140 12.27 -2.67 2.69
N ARG A 141 10.97 -2.46 2.71
CA ARG A 141 10.31 -1.29 2.12
C ARG A 141 9.86 -0.36 3.22
N LEU A 142 10.38 0.86 3.22
CA LEU A 142 9.85 1.99 3.98
C LEU A 142 8.87 2.77 3.10
N GLU A 143 7.68 3.01 3.62
CA GLU A 143 6.71 3.94 3.04
C GLU A 143 6.56 5.11 4.01
N VAL A 144 6.81 6.33 3.53
CA VAL A 144 6.80 7.54 4.33
C VAL A 144 6.06 8.66 3.60
N ALA A 145 5.19 9.36 4.32
CA ALA A 145 4.52 10.56 3.87
C ALA A 145 4.51 11.56 5.02
N VAL A 146 4.86 12.81 4.71
CA VAL A 146 4.93 13.89 5.69
C VAL A 146 4.07 15.08 5.23
N SER A 147 3.77 15.99 6.15
CA SER A 147 3.12 17.26 5.82
C SER A 147 4.00 18.10 4.87
N PRO A 148 3.42 19.08 4.13
CA PRO A 148 4.18 19.92 3.21
C PRO A 148 5.42 20.56 3.83
N ASP A 149 5.32 21.03 5.08
CA ASP A 149 6.41 21.65 5.84
C ASP A 149 7.58 20.68 6.10
N GLY A 150 7.31 19.37 6.12
CA GLY A 150 8.31 18.33 6.33
C GLY A 150 8.96 17.81 5.05
N HIS A 151 8.50 18.22 3.86
CA HIS A 151 8.95 17.66 2.59
C HIS A 151 10.46 17.83 2.35
N GLU A 152 11.01 19.01 2.63
CA GLU A 152 12.44 19.27 2.43
C GLU A 152 13.30 18.41 3.36
N PHE A 153 12.95 18.38 4.64
CA PHE A 153 13.62 17.53 5.63
C PHE A 153 13.57 16.05 5.23
N LEU A 154 12.40 15.55 4.82
CA LEU A 154 12.24 14.18 4.34
C LEU A 154 13.13 13.92 3.12
N ARG A 155 13.22 14.85 2.17
CA ARG A 155 14.06 14.70 0.98
C ARG A 155 15.54 14.63 1.34
N GLN A 156 16.00 15.44 2.29
CA GLN A 156 17.36 15.36 2.82
C GLN A 156 17.64 14.01 3.49
N CYS A 157 16.69 13.51 4.29
CA CYS A 157 16.78 12.17 4.89
C CYS A 157 16.89 11.08 3.82
N ILE A 158 16.08 11.12 2.77
CA ILE A 158 16.11 10.13 1.68
C ILE A 158 17.42 10.20 0.91
N ASN A 159 17.93 11.40 0.62
CA ASN A 159 19.21 11.59 -0.06
C ASN A 159 20.38 11.01 0.75
N LEU A 160 20.37 11.21 2.07
CA LEU A 160 21.33 10.56 2.97
C LEU A 160 21.23 9.04 2.87
N ARG A 161 20.02 8.48 2.94
CA ARG A 161 19.81 7.03 2.86
C ARG A 161 20.18 6.44 1.50
N ALA A 162 19.97 7.19 0.42
CA ALA A 162 20.37 6.77 -0.92
C ALA A 162 21.89 6.62 -1.03
N ARG A 163 22.67 7.53 -0.42
CA ARG A 163 24.13 7.41 -0.32
C ARG A 163 24.59 6.19 0.47
N GLN A 164 23.72 5.61 1.29
CA GLN A 164 23.95 4.43 2.12
C GLN A 164 23.38 3.14 1.50
N GLY A 165 23.03 3.17 0.21
CA GLY A 165 22.58 2.01 -0.54
C GLY A 165 21.06 1.78 -0.52
N ALA A 166 20.28 2.71 0.02
CA ALA A 166 18.82 2.69 -0.16
C ALA A 166 18.44 3.15 -1.58
N THR A 167 17.29 2.69 -2.08
CA THR A 167 16.78 3.08 -3.40
C THR A 167 15.38 3.64 -3.29
N GLU A 168 15.18 4.88 -3.72
CA GLU A 168 13.85 5.45 -3.86
C GLU A 168 13.12 4.79 -5.03
N LYS A 169 11.88 4.35 -4.78
CA LYS A 169 11.03 3.76 -5.80
C LYS A 169 10.11 4.83 -6.38
N VAL A 170 10.29 5.11 -7.67
CA VAL A 170 9.47 6.05 -8.42
C VAL A 170 8.32 5.32 -9.13
N GLY A 171 7.15 5.97 -9.17
CA GLY A 171 6.00 5.52 -9.94
C GLY A 171 5.06 4.54 -9.22
N ALA A 172 3.98 4.20 -9.91
CA ALA A 172 2.93 3.36 -9.35
C ALA A 172 3.45 1.96 -8.95
N GLY A 173 3.08 1.52 -7.74
CA GLY A 173 3.38 0.15 -7.29
C GLY A 173 2.71 -0.92 -8.18
N PRO A 174 3.15 -2.19 -8.11
CA PRO A 174 2.50 -3.28 -8.86
C PRO A 174 1.07 -3.53 -8.35
N ARG A 175 0.28 -4.27 -9.13
CA ARG A 175 -1.06 -4.71 -8.73
C ARG A 175 -1.00 -5.56 -7.47
N ARG A 176 -1.96 -5.32 -6.55
CA ARG A 176 -2.11 -6.11 -5.33
C ARG A 176 -2.70 -7.50 -5.62
N PRO A 177 -2.59 -8.48 -4.70
CA PRO A 177 -3.13 -9.83 -4.91
C PRO A 177 -4.60 -9.86 -5.34
N LEU A 178 -5.46 -9.06 -4.71
CA LEU A 178 -6.88 -8.98 -5.07
C LEU A 178 -7.12 -8.35 -6.45
N GLU A 179 -6.33 -7.34 -6.82
CA GLU A 179 -6.39 -6.73 -8.16
C GLU A 179 -5.96 -7.74 -9.23
N ARG A 180 -4.95 -8.58 -8.95
CA ARG A 180 -4.54 -9.66 -9.84
C ARG A 180 -5.64 -10.70 -9.98
N ALA A 181 -6.18 -11.18 -8.85
CA ALA A 181 -7.28 -12.15 -8.85
C ALA A 181 -8.51 -11.65 -9.61
N LEU A 182 -8.89 -10.38 -9.43
CA LEU A 182 -9.99 -9.76 -10.17
C LEU A 182 -9.70 -9.68 -11.67
N ALA A 183 -8.47 -9.31 -12.06
CA ALA A 183 -8.07 -9.28 -13.46
C ALA A 183 -8.08 -10.68 -14.10
N ASP A 184 -7.60 -11.69 -13.37
CA ASP A 184 -7.59 -13.09 -13.81
C ASP A 184 -9.02 -13.60 -13.99
N LEU A 185 -9.91 -13.35 -13.02
CA LEU A 185 -11.34 -13.68 -13.13
C LEU A 185 -12.00 -13.05 -14.35
N LEU A 186 -11.76 -11.76 -14.60
CA LEU A 186 -12.29 -11.08 -15.78
C LEU A 186 -11.72 -11.67 -17.09
N SER A 187 -10.44 -12.06 -17.11
CA SER A 187 -9.82 -12.67 -18.30
C SER A 187 -10.41 -14.05 -18.64
N ILE A 188 -10.61 -14.89 -17.62
CA ILE A 188 -11.25 -16.20 -17.74
C ILE A 188 -12.68 -16.01 -18.25
N PHE A 189 -13.42 -15.07 -17.66
CA PHE A 189 -14.79 -14.75 -18.06
C PHE A 189 -14.88 -14.33 -19.53
N LEU A 190 -13.97 -13.47 -19.99
CA LEU A 190 -13.91 -13.00 -21.38
C LEU A 190 -13.57 -14.11 -22.38
N SER A 191 -12.67 -15.03 -22.01
CA SER A 191 -12.28 -16.16 -22.88
C SER A 191 -13.40 -17.20 -23.01
N HIS A 192 -14.06 -17.55 -21.90
CA HIS A 192 -15.21 -18.47 -21.90
C HIS A 192 -16.39 -17.93 -22.71
N TRP A 193 -16.63 -16.62 -22.65
CA TRP A 193 -17.68 -15.98 -23.44
C TRP A 193 -17.41 -16.04 -24.94
N ARG A 194 -16.20 -15.67 -25.39
CA ARG A 194 -15.83 -15.76 -26.81
C ARG A 194 -16.04 -17.17 -27.36
N SER A 195 -15.69 -18.19 -26.58
CA SER A 195 -15.91 -19.58 -26.96
C SER A 195 -17.39 -19.94 -27.09
N ARG A 196 -18.25 -19.55 -26.13
CA ARG A 196 -19.69 -19.88 -26.12
C ARG A 196 -20.51 -19.24 -27.24
N TRP A 197 -20.08 -18.08 -27.75
CA TRP A 197 -20.76 -17.42 -28.87
C TRP A 197 -20.22 -17.80 -30.23
N ALA A 198 -18.93 -18.17 -30.33
CA ALA A 198 -18.39 -18.78 -31.54
C ALA A 198 -19.09 -20.10 -31.89
N THR A 199 -19.50 -20.90 -30.89
CA THR A 199 -20.23 -22.17 -31.11
C THR A 199 -21.73 -21.99 -31.37
N ARG A 200 -22.30 -20.80 -31.19
CA ARG A 200 -23.72 -20.51 -31.47
C ARG A 200 -23.96 -19.87 -32.84
N ALA A 201 -22.89 -19.51 -33.55
CA ALA A 201 -22.94 -18.91 -34.89
C ALA A 201 -22.64 -19.93 -36.01
N GLN A 202 -22.47 -21.21 -35.67
CA GLN A 202 -22.45 -22.37 -36.57
C GLN A 202 -23.76 -23.14 -36.41
#